data_AF-A0A496TV99-F1
#
_entry.id   AF-A0A496TV99-F1
#
_cell.length_a   1.000
_cell.length_b   1.000
_cell.length_c   1.000
_cell.angle_alpha   90.00
_cell.angle_beta   90.00
_cell.angle_gamma   90.00
#
_symmetry.space_group_name_H-M   'P 1'
#
loop_
_entity.id
_entity.type
_entity.pdbx_description
1 polymer ?
#
loop_
_entity_poly.entity_id
_entity_poly.type
_entity_poly.pdbx_seq_one_letter_code
_entity_poly.pdbx_strand_id
1 'polypeptide(L)'
;MSDVTAKGISYLKYYLKKDNKDKFHKMFDNFSKYIEIVGDFEKRSVLSCIQLCSSESMIKTINEIALETDRLVKFEKYRLERYYDDLCRGEGITPEKILLTELELKAEKIYPKRNFIGPISYNYFSRKLGNEFRNWYLEKRSKITGNFGSKSYEIANFINGNNNILWIRDAVSAEFGETSLEIVMDYIKFLKKLGLVNY
;
A
#
# COMPACT_ATOMS: atom_id res chain seq x y z
N MET A 1 5.26 11.47 5.60
CA MET A 1 4.68 10.77 6.78
C MET A 1 3.49 11.46 7.49
N SER A 2 3.55 12.73 7.91
CA SER A 2 2.50 13.35 8.77
C SER A 2 1.07 13.32 8.21
N ASP A 3 0.94 13.30 6.87
CA ASP A 3 -0.34 13.19 6.17
C ASP A 3 -1.02 11.82 6.34
N VAL A 4 -0.26 10.72 6.45
CA VAL A 4 -0.82 9.37 6.60
C VAL A 4 -1.48 9.20 7.96
N THR A 5 -0.81 9.63 9.03
CA THR A 5 -1.38 9.60 10.39
C THR A 5 -2.61 10.49 10.49
N ALA A 6 -2.57 11.71 9.93
CA ALA A 6 -3.70 12.62 9.92
C ALA A 6 -4.92 12.03 9.18
N LYS A 7 -4.69 11.39 8.03
CA LYS A 7 -5.71 10.61 7.31
C LYS A 7 -6.24 9.47 8.17
N GLY A 8 -5.37 8.69 8.80
CA GLY A 8 -5.76 7.60 9.70
C GLY A 8 -6.69 8.06 10.81
N ILE A 9 -6.30 9.09 11.55
CA ILE A 9 -7.13 9.74 12.58
C ILE A 9 -8.49 10.17 12.03
N SER A 10 -8.51 10.75 10.82
CA SER A 10 -9.75 11.20 10.19
C SER A 10 -10.69 10.03 9.85
N TYR A 11 -10.14 8.92 9.34
CA TYR A 11 -10.91 7.70 9.07
C TYR A 11 -11.42 7.03 10.34
N LEU A 12 -10.62 7.00 11.41
CA LEU A 12 -11.05 6.48 12.71
C LEU A 12 -12.26 7.25 13.23
N LYS A 13 -12.19 8.59 13.27
CA LYS A 13 -13.32 9.45 13.65
C LYS A 13 -14.55 9.22 12.77
N TYR A 14 -14.35 9.08 11.46
CA TYR A 14 -15.43 8.89 10.50
C TYR A 14 -16.20 7.59 10.78
N TYR A 15 -15.51 6.46 10.91
CA TYR A 15 -16.15 5.16 11.11
C TYR A 15 -16.74 5.01 12.51
N LEU A 16 -16.11 5.63 13.52
CA LEU A 16 -16.68 5.71 14.85
C LEU A 16 -18.00 6.48 14.86
N LYS A 17 -18.07 7.65 14.20
CA LYS A 17 -19.30 8.44 14.05
C LYS A 17 -20.40 7.69 13.28
N LYS A 18 -20.03 6.75 12.40
CA LYS A 18 -20.95 5.89 11.65
C LYS A 18 -21.36 4.63 12.40
N ASP A 19 -20.90 4.45 13.64
CA ASP A 19 -21.07 3.23 14.45
C ASP A 19 -20.65 1.95 13.70
N ASN A 20 -19.61 2.05 12.87
CA ASN A 20 -19.06 0.92 12.13
C ASN A 20 -17.74 0.47 12.77
N LYS A 21 -17.87 -0.33 13.82
CA LYS A 21 -16.76 -0.79 14.67
C LYS A 21 -15.76 -1.65 13.88
N ASP A 22 -16.25 -2.56 13.03
CA ASP A 22 -15.39 -3.40 12.19
C ASP A 22 -14.47 -2.58 11.29
N LYS A 23 -15.02 -1.57 10.61
CA LYS A 23 -14.21 -0.66 9.79
C LYS A 23 -13.33 0.24 10.63
N PHE A 24 -13.76 0.64 11.83
CA PHE A 24 -12.94 1.40 12.76
C PHE A 24 -11.66 0.65 13.15
N HIS A 25 -11.77 -0.61 13.61
CA HIS A 25 -10.62 -1.45 13.94
C HIS A 25 -9.75 -1.74 12.72
N LYS A 26 -10.38 -2.04 11.57
CA LYS A 26 -9.66 -2.29 10.31
C LYS A 26 -8.88 -1.09 9.80
N MET A 27 -9.42 0.13 9.94
CA MET A 27 -8.69 1.33 9.54
C MET A 27 -7.49 1.59 10.45
N PHE A 28 -7.60 1.34 11.75
CA PHE A 28 -6.45 1.45 12.65
C PHE A 28 -5.30 0.53 12.19
N ASP A 29 -5.59 -0.76 11.99
CA ASP A 29 -4.60 -1.75 11.54
C ASP A 29 -3.98 -1.35 10.18
N ASN A 30 -4.82 -0.98 9.21
CA ASN A 30 -4.37 -0.53 7.89
C ASN A 30 -3.44 0.68 7.96
N PHE A 31 -3.84 1.75 8.68
CA PHE A 31 -3.03 2.96 8.75
C PHE A 31 -1.75 2.77 9.56
N SER A 32 -1.74 1.86 10.53
CA SER A 32 -0.50 1.45 11.22
C SER A 32 0.51 0.83 10.24
N LYS A 33 0.04 -0.05 9.34
CA LYS A 33 0.86 -0.63 8.26
C LYS A 33 1.27 0.40 7.22
N TYR A 34 0.38 1.32 6.84
CA TYR A 34 0.67 2.34 5.82
C TYR A 34 1.76 3.31 6.27
N ILE A 35 1.82 3.66 7.57
CA ILE A 35 2.90 4.47 8.13
C ILE A 35 4.26 3.78 7.92
N GLU A 36 4.35 2.47 8.15
CA GLU A 36 5.58 1.71 7.92
C GLU A 36 5.95 1.66 6.43
N ILE A 37 4.99 1.34 5.56
CA ILE A 37 5.25 1.23 4.12
C ILE A 37 5.75 2.56 3.53
N VAL A 38 5.09 3.66 3.86
CA VAL A 38 5.48 4.99 3.39
C VAL A 38 6.84 5.38 3.96
N GLY A 39 7.09 5.09 5.24
CA GLY A 39 8.40 5.28 5.86
C GLY A 39 9.52 4.53 5.13
N ASP A 40 9.27 3.28 4.77
CA ASP A 40 10.20 2.45 4.01
C ASP A 40 10.46 2.99 2.59
N PHE A 41 9.47 3.60 1.96
CA PHE A 41 9.66 4.29 0.67
C PHE A 41 10.48 5.56 0.82
N GLU A 42 10.15 6.41 1.80
CA GLU A 42 10.88 7.64 2.07
C GLU A 42 12.35 7.33 2.38
N LYS A 43 12.61 6.34 3.24
CA LYS A 43 13.96 5.89 3.59
C LYS A 43 14.74 5.39 2.39
N ARG A 44 14.14 4.51 1.58
CA ARG A 44 14.80 3.99 0.35
C ARG A 44 15.10 5.12 -0.63
N SER A 45 14.20 6.09 -0.77
CA SER A 45 14.38 7.25 -1.63
C SER A 45 15.56 8.09 -1.16
N VAL A 46 15.65 8.38 0.15
CA VAL A 46 16.79 9.09 0.76
C VAL A 46 18.10 8.33 0.53
N LEU A 47 18.14 7.03 0.83
CA LEU A 47 19.34 6.21 0.65
C LEU A 47 19.78 6.10 -0.81
N SER A 48 18.85 6.18 -1.77
CA SER A 48 19.19 6.18 -3.19
C SER A 48 20.04 7.39 -3.61
N CYS A 49 19.98 8.51 -2.85
CA CYS A 49 20.79 9.70 -3.10
C CYS A 49 22.28 9.49 -2.80
N ILE A 50 22.67 8.41 -2.11
CA ILE A 50 24.09 8.07 -1.86
C ILE A 50 24.88 7.99 -3.18
N GLN A 51 24.25 7.54 -4.27
CA GLN A 51 24.89 7.46 -5.59
C GLN A 51 25.31 8.84 -6.15
N LEU A 52 24.77 9.93 -5.62
CA LEU A 52 25.06 11.30 -6.02
C LEU A 52 26.09 11.97 -5.09
N CYS A 53 26.52 11.30 -4.02
CA CYS A 53 27.45 11.87 -3.05
C CYS A 53 28.90 11.80 -3.53
N SER A 54 29.62 12.91 -3.42
CA SER A 54 31.05 13.01 -3.77
C SER A 54 32.00 12.92 -2.56
N SER A 55 31.49 12.72 -1.35
CA SER A 55 32.29 12.70 -0.12
C SER A 55 31.64 11.87 0.99
N GLU A 56 32.46 11.35 1.89
CA GLU A 56 32.02 10.57 3.05
C GLU A 56 31.11 11.37 3.99
N SER A 57 31.39 12.67 4.15
CA SER A 57 30.53 13.56 4.94
C SER A 57 29.10 13.62 4.39
N MET A 58 28.94 13.68 3.06
CA MET A 58 27.59 13.67 2.46
C MET A 58 26.90 12.33 2.66
N ILE A 59 27.62 11.21 2.49
CA ILE A 59 27.09 9.87 2.74
C ILE A 59 26.61 9.75 4.20
N LYS A 60 27.38 10.27 5.16
CA LYS A 60 27.02 10.30 6.57
C LYS A 60 25.71 11.07 6.79
N THR A 61 25.57 12.27 6.21
CA THR A 61 24.34 13.06 6.30
C THR A 61 23.13 12.31 5.73
N ILE A 62 23.27 11.65 4.58
CA ILE A 62 22.16 10.86 3.99
C ILE A 62 21.75 9.69 4.91
N ASN A 63 22.72 9.00 5.52
CA ASN A 63 22.43 7.94 6.49
C ASN A 63 21.76 8.50 7.76
N GLU A 64 22.16 9.67 8.24
CA GLU A 64 21.51 10.34 9.38
C GLU A 64 20.04 10.67 9.07
N ILE A 65 19.74 11.22 7.88
CA ILE A 65 18.36 11.50 7.44
C ILE A 65 17.53 10.20 7.36
N ALA A 66 18.12 9.12 6.84
CA ALA A 66 17.45 7.81 6.79
C ALA A 66 17.13 7.27 8.19
N LEU A 67 18.03 7.47 9.18
CA LEU A 67 17.79 7.11 10.57
C LEU A 67 16.71 8.00 11.23
N GLU A 68 16.67 9.29 10.89
CA GLU A 68 15.61 10.19 11.35
C GLU A 68 14.24 9.81 10.79
N THR A 69 14.20 9.35 9.54
CA THR A 69 12.98 8.80 8.92
C THR A 69 12.46 7.62 9.74
N ASP A 70 13.31 6.65 10.11
CA ASP A 70 12.91 5.52 10.97
C ASP A 70 12.36 5.98 12.33
N ARG A 71 12.98 7.00 12.94
CA ARG A 71 12.51 7.56 14.22
C ARG A 71 11.14 8.21 14.07
N LEU A 72 10.91 8.94 12.98
CA LEU A 72 9.64 9.58 12.69
C LEU A 72 8.53 8.55 12.43
N VAL A 73 8.81 7.46 11.70
CA VAL A 73 7.87 6.33 11.53
C VAL A 73 7.40 5.81 12.89
N LYS A 74 8.35 5.49 13.78
CA LYS A 74 8.03 4.98 15.12
C LYS A 74 7.18 5.96 15.92
N PHE A 75 7.51 7.24 15.86
CA PHE A 75 6.76 8.29 16.55
C PHE A 75 5.33 8.43 15.99
N GLU A 76 5.16 8.41 14.67
CA GLU A 76 3.84 8.51 14.03
C GLU A 76 2.96 7.29 14.32
N LYS A 77 3.52 6.07 14.33
CA LYS A 77 2.80 4.88 14.79
C LYS A 77 2.32 5.01 16.23
N TYR A 78 3.23 5.41 17.12
CA TYR A 78 2.89 5.63 18.53
C TYR A 78 1.76 6.67 18.67
N ARG A 79 1.80 7.76 17.90
CA ARG A 79 0.71 8.76 17.92
C ARG A 79 -0.62 8.18 17.48
N LEU A 80 -0.65 7.38 16.41
CA LEU A 80 -1.87 6.74 15.93
C LEU A 80 -2.41 5.73 16.95
N GLU A 81 -1.54 4.91 17.55
CA GLU A 81 -1.87 3.94 18.60
C GLU A 81 -2.48 4.63 19.83
N ARG A 82 -1.83 5.68 20.34
CA ARG A 82 -2.35 6.44 21.48
C ARG A 82 -3.71 7.05 21.19
N TYR A 83 -3.87 7.61 19.98
CA TYR A 83 -5.15 8.20 19.58
C TYR A 83 -6.26 7.15 19.49
N TYR A 84 -5.96 5.99 18.93
CA TYR A 84 -6.87 4.86 18.85
C TYR A 84 -7.28 4.35 20.24
N ASP A 85 -6.33 4.21 21.17
CA ASP A 85 -6.61 3.79 22.55
C ASP A 85 -7.49 4.80 23.29
N ASP A 86 -7.25 6.10 23.10
CA ASP A 86 -8.04 7.16 23.72
C ASP A 86 -9.49 7.15 23.19
N LEU A 87 -9.68 6.91 21.89
CA LEU A 87 -11.02 6.72 21.31
C LEU A 87 -11.73 5.48 21.86
N CYS A 88 -11.02 4.35 21.95
CA CYS A 88 -11.57 3.11 22.51
C CYS A 88 -12.02 3.31 23.96
N ARG A 89 -11.18 3.95 24.79
CA ARG A 89 -11.50 4.27 26.18
C ARG A 89 -12.68 5.24 26.31
N GLY A 90 -12.73 6.28 25.48
CA GLY A 90 -13.80 7.28 25.50
C GLY A 90 -15.18 6.71 25.17
N GLU A 91 -15.24 5.72 24.27
CA GLU A 91 -16.49 5.12 23.78
C GLU A 91 -16.82 3.76 24.43
N GLY A 92 -15.98 3.30 25.38
CA GLY A 92 -16.14 1.98 25.99
C GLY A 92 -15.99 0.81 25.01
N ILE A 93 -15.21 0.99 23.94
CA ILE A 93 -14.92 -0.03 22.93
C ILE A 93 -13.64 -0.77 23.33
N THR A 94 -13.64 -2.10 23.21
CA THR A 94 -12.43 -2.90 23.46
C THR A 94 -11.55 -2.92 22.21
N PRO A 95 -10.23 -2.64 22.32
CA PRO A 95 -9.31 -2.81 21.21
C PRO A 95 -9.33 -4.22 20.64
N GLU A 96 -9.34 -4.34 19.31
CA GLU A 96 -9.36 -5.64 18.62
C GLU A 96 -8.14 -5.77 17.70
N LYS A 97 -7.54 -6.96 17.71
CA LYS A 97 -6.49 -7.32 16.76
C LYS A 97 -7.13 -7.89 15.50
N ILE A 98 -6.94 -7.22 14.38
CA ILE A 98 -7.44 -7.67 13.08
C ILE A 98 -6.63 -8.87 12.60
N LEU A 99 -7.33 -9.99 12.38
CA LEU A 99 -6.75 -11.18 11.76
C LEU A 99 -6.87 -11.08 10.24
N LEU A 100 -5.90 -11.68 9.54
CA LEU A 100 -5.96 -11.79 8.10
C LEU A 100 -7.11 -12.70 7.67
N THR A 101 -7.84 -12.27 6.65
CA THR A 101 -8.84 -13.11 5.98
C THR A 101 -8.18 -14.25 5.19
N GLU A 102 -8.94 -15.28 4.82
CA GLU A 102 -8.43 -16.37 3.96
C GLU A 102 -7.81 -15.87 2.65
N LEU A 103 -8.40 -14.84 2.06
CA LEU A 103 -7.89 -14.22 0.83
C LEU A 103 -6.56 -13.51 1.09
N GLU A 104 -6.43 -12.79 2.21
CA GLU A 104 -5.20 -12.11 2.61
C GLU A 104 -4.10 -13.11 2.93
N LEU A 105 -4.40 -14.21 3.64
CA LEU A 105 -3.47 -15.32 3.88
C LEU A 105 -3.00 -15.97 2.59
N LYS A 106 -3.86 -16.08 1.58
CA LYS A 106 -3.46 -16.56 0.25
C LYS A 106 -2.56 -15.58 -0.47
N ALA A 107 -2.89 -14.28 -0.43
CA ALA A 107 -2.13 -13.24 -1.09
C ALA A 107 -0.74 -13.03 -0.47
N GLU A 108 -0.61 -13.20 0.85
CA GLU A 108 0.65 -13.11 1.59
C GLU A 108 1.68 -14.15 1.14
N LYS A 109 1.22 -15.30 0.64
CA LYS A 109 2.07 -16.41 0.18
C LYS A 109 2.58 -16.27 -1.26
N ILE A 110 2.09 -15.29 -2.02
CA ILE A 110 2.37 -15.16 -3.45
C ILE A 110 3.31 -13.99 -3.69
N TYR A 111 4.51 -14.27 -4.21
CA TYR A 111 5.56 -13.28 -4.51
C TYR A 111 5.72 -13.13 -6.03
N PRO A 112 4.95 -12.24 -6.68
CA PRO A 112 5.02 -12.05 -8.12
C PRO A 112 6.34 -11.40 -8.52
N LYS A 113 6.92 -11.86 -9.62
CA LYS A 113 8.08 -11.26 -10.29
C LYS A 113 7.73 -10.87 -11.71
N ARG A 114 8.08 -9.65 -12.11
CA ARG A 114 7.81 -9.10 -13.44
C ARG A 114 8.96 -9.38 -14.40
N ASN A 115 8.63 -9.62 -15.66
CA ASN A 115 9.55 -9.85 -16.77
C ASN A 115 9.55 -8.67 -17.77
N PHE A 116 9.09 -7.49 -17.34
CA PHE A 116 8.99 -6.29 -18.17
C PHE A 116 9.41 -5.04 -17.40
N ILE A 117 9.71 -3.98 -18.14
CA ILE A 117 10.07 -2.66 -17.62
C ILE A 117 9.04 -1.65 -18.14
N GLY A 118 8.62 -0.73 -17.27
CA GLY A 118 7.69 0.35 -17.61
C GLY A 118 6.21 -0.02 -17.54
N PRO A 119 5.32 0.94 -17.80
CA PRO A 119 3.88 0.74 -17.73
C PRO A 119 3.36 -0.11 -18.90
N ILE A 120 2.29 -0.87 -18.66
CA ILE A 120 1.59 -1.62 -19.72
C ILE A 120 0.32 -0.86 -20.09
N SER A 121 0.18 -0.53 -21.37
CA SER A 121 -0.99 0.20 -21.86
C SER A 121 -2.26 -0.65 -21.85
N TYR A 122 -3.40 -0.01 -21.60
CA TYR A 122 -4.73 -0.62 -21.78
C TYR A 122 -4.87 -1.27 -23.17
N ASN A 123 -4.35 -0.62 -24.22
CA ASN A 123 -4.41 -1.13 -25.60
C ASN A 123 -3.68 -2.46 -25.76
N TYR A 124 -2.58 -2.68 -25.05
CA TYR A 124 -1.87 -3.95 -25.08
C TYR A 124 -2.74 -5.09 -24.52
N PHE A 125 -3.32 -4.89 -23.33
CA PHE A 125 -4.23 -5.87 -22.74
C PHE A 125 -5.47 -6.12 -23.62
N SER A 126 -6.12 -5.06 -24.11
CA SER A 126 -7.31 -5.15 -24.95
C SER A 126 -7.04 -5.94 -26.25
N ARG A 127 -5.86 -5.78 -26.86
CA ARG A 127 -5.46 -6.54 -28.06
C ARG A 127 -5.16 -8.01 -27.76
N LYS A 128 -4.54 -8.32 -26.62
CA LYS A 128 -4.11 -9.69 -26.29
C LYS A 128 -5.17 -10.53 -25.57
N LEU A 129 -6.03 -9.92 -24.78
CA LEU A 129 -7.05 -10.60 -23.96
C LEU A 129 -8.49 -10.33 -24.42
N GLY A 130 -8.69 -9.43 -25.39
CA GLY A 130 -10.00 -9.19 -25.98
C GLY A 130 -11.05 -8.71 -24.97
N ASN A 131 -12.26 -9.27 -25.07
CA ASN A 131 -13.42 -8.83 -24.27
C ASN A 131 -13.29 -9.15 -22.78
N GLU A 132 -12.53 -10.17 -22.39
CA GLU A 132 -12.33 -10.56 -20.99
C GLU A 132 -11.74 -9.39 -20.18
N PHE A 133 -10.59 -8.87 -20.63
CA PHE A 133 -9.96 -7.74 -19.98
C PHE A 133 -10.77 -6.45 -20.12
N ARG A 134 -11.38 -6.21 -21.30
CA ARG A 134 -12.19 -5.02 -21.53
C ARG A 134 -13.36 -4.95 -20.55
N ASN A 135 -14.10 -6.04 -20.37
CA ASN A 135 -15.25 -6.10 -19.49
C ASN A 135 -14.82 -5.90 -18.03
N TRP A 136 -13.78 -6.61 -17.59
CA TRP A 136 -13.23 -6.42 -16.24
C TRP A 136 -12.75 -4.97 -16.02
N TYR A 137 -12.03 -4.39 -16.99
CA TYR A 137 -11.52 -3.02 -16.86
C TYR A 137 -12.66 -2.01 -16.79
N LEU A 138 -13.70 -2.14 -17.62
CA LEU A 138 -14.86 -1.24 -17.60
C LEU A 138 -15.60 -1.33 -16.26
N GLU A 139 -15.79 -2.53 -15.73
CA GLU A 139 -16.45 -2.76 -14.45
C GLU A 139 -15.63 -2.20 -13.26
N LYS A 140 -14.31 -2.38 -13.29
CA LYS A 140 -13.42 -1.99 -12.19
C LYS A 140 -12.74 -0.64 -12.38
N ARG A 141 -13.03 0.08 -13.48
CA ARG A 141 -12.29 1.29 -13.90
C ARG A 141 -12.13 2.29 -12.76
N SER A 142 -13.23 2.71 -12.15
CA SER A 142 -13.25 3.68 -11.05
C SER A 142 -12.46 3.23 -9.81
N LYS A 143 -12.22 1.92 -9.65
CA LYS A 143 -11.49 1.34 -8.52
C LYS A 143 -10.01 1.16 -8.82
N ILE A 144 -9.62 1.04 -10.09
CA ILE A 144 -8.23 0.83 -10.52
C ILE A 144 -7.57 2.10 -11.11
N THR A 145 -8.36 3.06 -11.60
CA THR A 145 -7.90 4.41 -11.93
C THR A 145 -8.21 5.31 -10.74
N GLY A 146 -7.21 5.61 -9.92
CA GLY A 146 -7.37 6.45 -8.72
C GLY A 146 -7.36 7.94 -9.04
N ASN A 147 -7.68 8.78 -8.05
CA ASN A 147 -7.74 10.24 -8.18
C ASN A 147 -6.36 10.90 -8.43
N PHE A 148 -5.25 10.18 -8.21
CA PHE A 148 -3.88 10.70 -8.30
C PHE A 148 -2.99 9.91 -9.27
N GLY A 149 -3.57 9.04 -10.11
CA GLY A 149 -2.85 8.13 -11.00
C GLY A 149 -3.52 6.76 -11.12
N SER A 150 -3.03 5.91 -12.02
CA SER A 150 -3.58 4.56 -12.17
C SER A 150 -2.96 3.61 -11.14
N LYS A 151 -3.77 3.09 -10.21
CA LYS A 151 -3.34 2.05 -9.25
C LYS A 151 -2.75 0.84 -9.99
N SER A 152 -3.19 0.55 -11.21
CA SER A 152 -2.61 -0.51 -12.05
C SER A 152 -1.12 -0.32 -12.35
N TYR A 153 -0.65 0.93 -12.45
CA TYR A 153 0.76 1.22 -12.68
C TYR A 153 1.57 0.92 -11.42
N GLU A 154 1.11 1.36 -10.26
CA GLU A 154 1.82 1.07 -9.01
C GLU A 154 1.77 -0.39 -8.60
N ILE A 155 0.65 -1.08 -8.86
CA ILE A 155 0.61 -2.55 -8.71
C ILE A 155 1.72 -3.18 -9.55
N ALA A 156 1.89 -2.77 -10.82
CA ALA A 156 2.96 -3.29 -11.68
C ALA A 156 4.37 -2.90 -11.21
N ASN A 157 4.56 -1.69 -10.67
CA ASN A 157 5.85 -1.21 -10.18
C ASN A 157 6.32 -1.96 -8.93
N PHE A 158 5.40 -2.29 -8.02
CA PHE A 158 5.73 -3.00 -6.79
C PHE A 158 5.99 -4.49 -6.97
N ILE A 159 5.70 -5.06 -8.14
CA ILE A 159 6.03 -6.45 -8.49
C ILE A 159 7.53 -6.56 -8.76
N ASN A 160 8.27 -7.14 -7.82
CA ASN A 160 9.73 -7.28 -7.90
C ASN A 160 10.25 -8.68 -7.49
N GLY A 161 9.38 -9.61 -7.10
CA GLY A 161 9.75 -10.94 -6.59
C GLY A 161 10.04 -10.98 -5.08
N ASN A 162 10.11 -9.83 -4.41
CA ASN A 162 10.38 -9.73 -2.97
C ASN A 162 9.15 -9.26 -2.17
N ASN A 163 8.19 -8.61 -2.84
CA ASN A 163 6.93 -8.18 -2.25
C ASN A 163 5.84 -9.21 -2.56
N ASN A 164 5.08 -9.63 -1.55
CA ASN A 164 3.90 -10.46 -1.77
C ASN A 164 2.67 -9.63 -2.21
N ILE A 165 1.63 -10.29 -2.72
CA ILE A 165 0.43 -9.59 -3.22
C ILE A 165 -0.27 -8.78 -2.12
N LEU A 166 -0.29 -9.28 -0.88
CA LEU A 166 -0.90 -8.56 0.24
C LEU A 166 -0.18 -7.23 0.51
N TRP A 167 1.15 -7.26 0.57
CA TRP A 167 1.98 -6.08 0.72
C TRP A 167 1.81 -5.11 -0.45
N ILE A 168 1.73 -5.61 -1.69
CA ILE A 168 1.48 -4.77 -2.88
C ILE A 168 0.13 -4.04 -2.76
N ARG A 169 -0.92 -4.72 -2.30
CA ARG A 169 -2.22 -4.09 -2.05
C ARG A 169 -2.11 -3.00 -0.99
N ASP A 170 -1.43 -3.28 0.11
CA ASP A 170 -1.27 -2.34 1.23
C ASP A 170 -0.48 -1.10 0.78
N ALA A 171 0.60 -1.28 0.01
CA ALA A 171 1.40 -0.18 -0.53
C ALA A 171 0.59 0.74 -1.47
N VAL A 172 -0.17 0.15 -2.39
CA VAL A 172 -1.06 0.91 -3.28
C VAL A 172 -2.15 1.63 -2.49
N SER A 173 -2.62 1.03 -1.39
CA SER A 173 -3.63 1.64 -0.54
C SER A 173 -3.09 2.80 0.31
N ALA A 174 -1.83 2.73 0.73
CA ALA A 174 -1.15 3.81 1.45
C ALA A 174 -1.05 5.08 0.60
N GLU A 175 -0.80 4.94 -0.71
CA GLU A 175 -0.60 6.08 -1.62
C GLU A 175 -1.91 6.58 -2.27
N PHE A 176 -2.80 5.67 -2.69
CA PHE A 176 -3.98 6.01 -3.49
C PHE A 176 -5.32 5.74 -2.77
N GLY A 177 -5.28 5.46 -1.46
CA GLY A 177 -6.44 5.10 -0.66
C GLY A 177 -6.89 3.64 -0.85
N GLU A 178 -7.82 3.18 0.01
CA GLU A 178 -8.24 1.77 0.13
C GLU A 178 -8.40 1.08 -1.24
N THR A 179 -7.68 -0.03 -1.42
CA THR A 179 -7.67 -0.81 -2.66
C THR A 179 -8.14 -2.24 -2.37
N SER A 180 -9.03 -2.76 -3.21
CA SER A 180 -9.51 -4.14 -3.08
C SER A 180 -8.40 -5.12 -3.45
N LEU A 181 -8.22 -6.14 -2.60
CA LEU A 181 -7.24 -7.20 -2.82
C LEU A 181 -7.60 -8.04 -4.06
N GLU A 182 -8.89 -8.26 -4.29
CA GLU A 182 -9.41 -8.97 -5.46
C GLU A 182 -8.99 -8.27 -6.76
N ILE A 183 -9.10 -6.94 -6.82
CA ILE A 183 -8.69 -6.17 -8.00
C ILE A 183 -7.17 -6.30 -8.24
N VAL A 184 -6.35 -6.25 -7.20
CA VAL A 184 -4.90 -6.43 -7.29
C VAL A 184 -4.58 -7.84 -7.80
N MET A 185 -5.22 -8.86 -7.23
CA MET A 185 -5.04 -10.26 -7.64
C MET A 185 -5.46 -10.49 -9.09
N ASP A 186 -6.60 -9.96 -9.51
CA ASP A 186 -7.10 -10.10 -10.88
C ASP A 186 -6.18 -9.42 -11.89
N TYR A 187 -5.71 -8.21 -11.59
CA TYR A 187 -4.74 -7.53 -12.43
C TYR A 187 -3.44 -8.34 -12.57
N ILE A 188 -2.92 -8.88 -11.47
CA ILE A 188 -1.73 -9.75 -11.47
C ILE A 188 -1.98 -11.06 -12.23
N LYS A 189 -3.19 -11.62 -12.19
CA LYS A 189 -3.56 -12.79 -13.02
C LYS A 189 -3.54 -12.46 -14.50
N PHE A 190 -4.02 -11.29 -14.93
CA PHE A 190 -3.92 -10.87 -16.33
C PHE A 190 -2.46 -10.71 -16.77
N LEU A 191 -1.61 -10.13 -15.93
CA LEU A 191 -0.17 -10.06 -16.19
C LEU A 191 0.46 -11.45 -16.33
N LYS A 192 0.10 -12.40 -15.44
CA LYS A 192 0.56 -13.79 -15.51
C LYS A 192 0.11 -14.50 -16.78
N LYS A 193 -1.16 -14.32 -17.18
CA LYS A 193 -1.73 -14.87 -18.42
C LYS A 193 -1.00 -14.38 -19.67
N LEU A 194 -0.45 -13.17 -19.63
CA LEU A 194 0.35 -12.58 -20.71
C LEU A 194 1.84 -12.94 -20.66
N GLY A 195 2.28 -13.75 -19.68
CA GLY A 195 3.69 -14.09 -19.48
C GLY A 195 4.53 -12.93 -18.93
N LEU A 196 3.90 -11.81 -18.55
CA LEU A 196 4.57 -10.61 -18.04
C LEU A 196 4.96 -10.75 -16.57
N VAL A 197 4.30 -11.66 -15.84
CA VAL A 197 4.58 -11.94 -14.42
C VAL A 197 4.61 -13.46 -14.20
N ASN A 198 5.49 -13.92 -13.32
CA ASN A 198 5.53 -15.31 -12.83
C ASN A 198 5.51 -15.37 -11.30
N TYR A 199 4.99 -16.50 -10.79
CA TYR A 199 4.96 -16.97 -9.40
C TYR A 199 4.25 -18.32 -9.35
#